data_AF-A0AAN7SDI5-F1
#
_entry.id   AF-A0AAN7SDI5-F1
#
_cell.length_a   1.000
_cell.length_b   1.000
_cell.length_c   1.000
_cell.angle_alpha   90.00
_cell.angle_beta   90.00
_cell.angle_gamma   90.00
#
_symmetry.space_group_name_H-M   'P 1'
#
loop_
_entity.id
_entity.type
_entity.pdbx_description
1 polymer ?
#
loop_
_entity_poly.entity_id
_entity_poly.type
_entity_poly.pdbx_seq_one_letter_code
_entity_poly.pdbx_strand_id
1 'polypeptide(L)'
;MVYSVAERVEMIFIFGSQNKCAIATTRVFNDRHLNKHLSHKSVTELLQKFTDTEAVANKKRHGNRVVNEIIQIEVIGHIAVNLIADPAGLLYSSVRKVTKVYKFHHYKMKYVQELNKNNYDRRIEFCKTMSNLVNANANFATHICALVINAA
;
A
#
# COMPACT_ATOMS: atom_id res chain seq x y z
N MET A 1 18.08 10.77 12.45
CA MET A 1 19.13 11.79 12.63
C MET A 1 19.30 12.57 11.35
N VAL A 2 19.41 13.89 11.50
CA VAL A 2 19.51 14.88 10.41
C VAL A 2 20.91 14.89 9.76
N TYR A 3 21.94 14.50 10.52
CA TYR A 3 23.33 14.47 10.06
C TYR A 3 23.62 13.34 9.09
N SER A 4 24.53 13.60 8.13
CA SER A 4 25.04 12.60 7.20
C SER A 4 25.84 11.51 7.93
N VAL A 5 26.13 10.38 7.27
CA VAL A 5 26.94 9.32 7.90
C VAL A 5 28.35 9.83 8.18
N ALA A 6 28.95 10.58 7.25
CA ALA A 6 30.28 11.17 7.40
C ALA A 6 30.34 12.11 8.62
N GLU A 7 29.34 12.97 8.78
CA GLU A 7 29.25 13.89 9.93
C GLU A 7 29.14 13.15 11.26
N ARG A 8 28.38 12.05 11.30
CA ARG A 8 28.27 11.25 12.53
C ARG A 8 29.58 10.54 12.87
N VAL A 9 30.31 10.06 11.86
CA VAL A 9 31.66 9.51 12.05
C VAL A 9 32.59 10.58 12.59
N GLU A 10 32.55 11.79 12.02
CA GLU A 10 33.32 12.94 12.53
C GLU A 10 32.99 13.24 13.99
N MET A 11 31.71 13.27 14.37
CA MET A 11 31.28 13.49 15.76
C MET A 11 31.88 12.47 16.73
N ILE A 12 31.95 11.19 16.33
CA ILE A 12 32.54 10.12 17.16
C ILE A 12 34.05 10.34 17.32
N PHE A 13 34.76 10.72 16.26
CA PHE A 13 36.19 11.03 16.34
C PHE A 13 36.47 12.26 17.21
N ILE A 14 35.68 13.34 17.05
CA ILE A 14 35.79 14.52 17.90
C ILE A 14 35.54 14.12 19.36
N PHE A 15 34.51 13.33 19.64
CA PHE A 15 34.22 12.86 20.99
C PHE A 15 35.38 12.09 21.62
N GLY A 16 36.04 11.21 20.85
CA GLY A 16 37.26 10.54 21.28
C GLY A 16 38.40 11.51 21.61
N SER A 17 38.62 12.53 20.78
CA SER A 17 39.67 13.54 20.98
C SER A 17 39.40 14.49 22.15
N GLN A 18 38.14 14.70 22.50
CA GLN A 18 37.70 15.61 23.56
C GLN A 18 37.48 14.89 24.90
N ASN A 19 38.29 13.87 25.19
CA ASN A 19 38.21 13.08 26.44
C ASN A 19 36.80 12.58 26.75
N LYS A 20 36.05 12.17 25.70
CA LYS A 20 34.68 11.66 25.84
C LYS A 20 33.71 12.69 26.44
N CYS A 21 33.92 13.98 26.19
CA CYS A 21 33.03 15.05 26.63
C CYS A 21 32.06 15.49 25.50
N ALA A 22 30.77 15.22 25.68
CA ALA A 22 29.73 15.58 24.69
C ALA A 22 29.62 17.09 24.48
N ILE A 23 29.76 17.89 25.55
CA ILE A 23 29.69 19.37 25.46
C ILE A 23 30.87 19.91 24.65
N ALA A 24 32.09 19.46 24.93
CA ALA A 24 33.27 19.87 24.16
C ALA A 24 33.15 19.44 22.69
N THR A 25 32.61 18.25 22.44
CA THR A 25 32.34 17.74 21.08
C THR A 25 31.42 18.67 20.32
N THR A 26 30.34 19.15 20.95
CA THR A 26 29.41 20.08 20.28
C THR A 26 30.03 21.41 19.92
N ARG A 27 30.89 21.95 20.79
CA ARG A 27 31.59 23.21 20.52
C ARG A 27 32.47 23.06 19.28
N VAL A 28 33.36 22.07 19.29
CA VAL A 28 34.28 21.82 18.17
C VAL A 28 33.53 21.52 16.86
N PHE A 29 32.43 20.77 16.92
CA PHE A 29 31.65 20.48 15.71
C PHE A 29 30.93 21.72 15.18
N ASN A 30 30.29 22.51 16.05
CA ASN A 30 29.58 23.72 15.64
C ASN A 30 30.54 24.81 15.12
N ASP A 31 31.74 24.91 15.71
CA ASP A 31 32.79 25.82 15.25
C ASP A 31 33.27 25.46 13.82
N ARG A 32 33.32 24.16 13.49
CA ARG A 32 33.69 23.67 12.16
C ARG A 32 32.55 23.77 11.13
N HIS A 33 31.30 23.74 11.60
CA HIS A 33 30.12 23.68 10.75
C HIS A 33 29.14 24.82 11.08
N LEU A 34 29.49 26.04 10.67
CA LEU A 34 28.72 27.27 10.96
C LEU A 34 27.23 27.21 10.57
N ASN A 35 26.88 26.42 9.55
CA ASN A 35 25.51 26.26 9.07
C ASN A 35 24.72 25.17 9.81
N LYS A 36 25.30 24.53 10.83
CA LYS A 36 24.70 23.42 11.57
C LYS A 36 24.78 23.67 13.06
N HIS A 37 23.79 23.11 13.77
CA HIS A 37 23.75 23.20 15.22
C HIS A 37 23.56 21.82 15.86
N LEU A 38 24.68 21.28 16.35
CA LEU A 38 24.74 20.04 17.12
C LEU A 38 24.45 20.29 18.59
N SER A 39 23.44 19.59 19.11
CA SER A 39 23.14 19.55 20.55
C SER A 39 23.89 18.39 21.21
N HIS A 40 24.29 18.58 22.48
CA HIS A 40 24.98 17.56 23.26
C HIS A 40 24.13 16.30 23.41
N LYS A 41 22.79 16.45 23.45
CA LYS A 41 21.84 15.34 23.45
C LYS A 41 21.94 14.50 22.18
N SER A 42 22.16 15.12 21.02
CA SER A 42 22.32 14.39 19.76
C SER A 42 23.62 13.59 19.73
N VAL A 43 24.68 14.09 20.38
CA VAL A 43 25.95 13.36 20.55
C VAL A 43 25.77 12.15 21.45
N THR A 44 25.10 12.30 22.60
CA THR A 44 24.86 11.18 23.52
C THR A 44 23.95 10.12 22.90
N GLU A 45 22.88 10.51 22.20
CA GLU A 45 22.01 9.58 21.47
C GLU A 45 22.76 8.82 20.36
N LEU A 46 23.69 9.50 19.67
CA LEU A 46 24.52 8.86 18.65
C LEU A 46 25.46 7.82 19.25
N LEU A 47 26.12 8.17 20.35
CA LEU A 47 27.05 7.28 21.03
C LEU A 47 26.33 6.09 21.65
N GLN A 48 25.19 6.32 22.31
CA GLN A 48 24.37 5.23 22.86
C GLN A 48 23.99 4.26 21.75
N LYS A 49 23.45 4.77 20.64
CA LYS A 49 23.11 3.96 19.48
C LYS A 49 24.33 3.21 18.92
N PHE A 50 25.49 3.87 18.83
CA PHE A 50 26.71 3.25 18.32
C PHE A 50 27.19 2.12 19.23
N THR A 51 27.17 2.31 20.54
CA THR A 51 27.50 1.26 21.53
C THR A 51 26.53 0.08 21.43
N ASP A 52 25.23 0.35 21.23
CA ASP A 52 24.20 -0.70 21.21
C ASP A 52 24.18 -1.50 19.89
N THR A 53 24.59 -0.89 18.77
CA THR A 53 24.40 -1.47 17.43
C THR A 53 25.69 -1.64 16.62
N GLU A 54 26.81 -1.13 17.13
CA GLU A 54 28.11 -1.03 16.43
C GLU A 54 28.05 -0.30 15.08
N ALA A 55 26.94 0.39 14.81
CA ALA A 55 26.62 0.97 13.51
C ALA A 55 26.26 2.46 13.61
N VAL A 56 27.01 3.28 12.87
CA VAL A 56 26.74 4.73 12.75
C VAL A 56 25.54 4.98 11.82
N ALA A 57 25.40 4.16 10.77
CA ALA A 57 24.29 4.20 9.84
C ALA A 57 22.96 3.91 10.56
N ASN A 58 21.86 4.53 10.11
CA ASN A 58 20.55 4.16 10.65
C ASN A 58 20.23 2.73 10.23
N LYS A 59 19.66 1.93 11.15
CA LYS A 59 19.08 0.63 10.80
C LYS A 59 18.11 0.86 9.65
N LYS A 60 18.33 0.16 8.52
CA LYS A 60 17.37 0.15 7.42
C LYS A 60 16.04 -0.29 8.04
N ARG A 61 15.01 0.55 7.97
CA ARG A 61 13.67 0.15 8.36
C ARG A 61 13.22 -0.88 7.33
N HIS A 62 13.41 -2.16 7.63
CA HIS A 62 12.80 -3.22 6.85
C HIS A 62 11.35 -3.36 7.31
N GLY A 63 10.45 -3.35 6.32
CA GLY A 63 9.02 -3.41 6.52
C GLY A 63 8.33 -2.13 6.07
N ASN A 64 7.51 -2.26 5.03
CA ASN A 64 6.26 -1.52 5.05
C ASN A 64 5.58 -1.86 6.39
N ARG A 65 5.09 -0.85 7.13
CA ARG A 65 4.15 -1.05 8.25
C ARG A 65 2.82 -1.56 7.69
N VAL A 66 2.86 -2.70 7.01
CA VAL A 66 1.66 -3.37 6.57
C VAL A 66 1.21 -4.19 7.77
N VAL A 67 -0.09 -4.08 7.99
CA VAL A 67 -0.84 -4.75 9.03
C VAL A 67 -0.50 -6.25 8.98
N ASN A 68 -0.56 -6.96 10.11
CA ASN A 68 -0.34 -8.41 10.19
C ASN A 68 -0.90 -9.15 8.95
N GLU A 69 -0.19 -10.11 8.38
CA GLU A 69 -0.62 -10.87 7.20
C GLU A 69 -2.05 -11.41 7.32
N ILE A 70 -2.43 -11.87 8.51
CA ILE A 70 -3.79 -12.33 8.81
C ILE A 70 -4.81 -11.21 8.55
N ILE A 71 -4.52 -10.00 9.04
CA ILE A 71 -5.38 -8.83 8.85
C ILE A 71 -5.42 -8.40 7.38
N GLN A 72 -4.32 -8.58 6.63
CA GLN A 72 -4.32 -8.30 5.19
C GLN A 72 -5.27 -9.22 4.44
N ILE A 73 -5.24 -10.52 4.75
CA ILE A 73 -6.11 -11.54 4.15
C ILE A 73 -7.57 -11.23 4.46
N GLU A 74 -7.89 -10.92 5.72
CA GLU A 74 -9.23 -10.57 6.17
C GLU A 74 -9.76 -9.33 5.44
N VAL A 75 -8.97 -8.26 5.37
CA VAL A 75 -9.33 -7.04 4.64
C VAL A 75 -9.62 -7.31 3.17
N ILE A 76 -8.80 -8.12 2.49
CA ILE A 76 -9.02 -8.46 1.07
C ILE A 76 -10.30 -9.29 0.90
N GLY A 77 -10.51 -10.28 1.77
CA GLY A 77 -11.71 -11.13 1.75
C GLY A 77 -12.99 -10.32 1.89
N HIS A 78 -13.04 -9.41 2.88
CA HIS A 78 -14.21 -8.55 3.09
C HIS A 78 -14.49 -7.61 1.93
N ILE A 79 -13.45 -7.01 1.34
CA ILE A 79 -13.60 -6.10 0.20
C ILE A 79 -14.09 -6.86 -1.04
N ALA A 80 -13.58 -8.07 -1.30
CA ALA A 80 -14.01 -8.87 -2.44
C ALA A 80 -15.51 -9.23 -2.40
N VAL A 81 -16.06 -9.39 -1.19
CA VAL A 81 -17.49 -9.71 -0.97
C VAL A 81 -18.34 -8.43 -0.77
N ASN A 82 -17.76 -7.23 -0.90
CA ASN A 82 -18.39 -5.93 -0.63
C ASN A 82 -19.06 -5.84 0.75
N LEU A 83 -18.57 -6.59 1.72
CA LEU A 83 -18.96 -6.44 3.12
C LEU A 83 -18.16 -5.25 3.66
N ILE A 84 -18.69 -4.04 3.49
CA ILE A 84 -18.19 -2.81 4.13
C ILE A 84 -18.64 -2.79 5.61
N ALA A 85 -18.66 -3.95 6.26
CA ALA A 85 -18.84 -4.06 7.69
C ALA A 85 -17.43 -4.20 8.27
N ASP A 86 -17.02 -3.16 8.98
CA ASP A 86 -15.76 -3.00 9.72
C ASP A 86 -14.99 -4.32 9.93
N PRO A 87 -14.07 -4.69 9.02
CA PRO A 87 -13.62 -6.08 8.90
C PRO A 87 -12.86 -6.61 10.12
N ALA A 88 -12.53 -5.77 11.11
CA ALA A 88 -12.00 -6.18 12.42
C ALA A 88 -11.81 -4.99 13.38
N GLY A 89 -12.65 -3.93 13.32
CA GLY A 89 -12.39 -2.69 14.07
C GLY A 89 -11.19 -1.90 13.54
N LEU A 90 -10.94 -2.00 12.22
CA LEU A 90 -9.73 -1.47 11.61
C LEU A 90 -9.93 -0.04 11.14
N LEU A 91 -8.96 0.82 11.45
CA LEU A 91 -8.92 2.16 10.90
C LEU A 91 -8.91 2.12 9.37
N TYR A 92 -9.70 2.99 8.74
CA TYR A 92 -9.76 3.16 7.29
C TYR A 92 -8.37 3.34 6.63
N SER A 93 -7.45 4.01 7.33
CA SER A 93 -6.08 4.21 6.85
C SER A 93 -5.29 2.91 6.68
N SER A 94 -5.59 1.88 7.47
CA SER A 94 -5.02 0.54 7.37
C SER A 94 -5.58 -0.20 6.16
N VAL A 95 -6.91 -0.18 5.99
CA VAL A 95 -7.60 -0.76 4.82
C VAL A 95 -7.06 -0.17 3.51
N ARG A 96 -6.88 1.16 3.46
CA ARG A 96 -6.30 1.86 2.32
C ARG A 96 -4.85 1.45 2.00
N LYS A 97 -4.03 1.17 3.02
CA LYS A 97 -2.65 0.69 2.80
C LYS A 97 -2.65 -0.72 2.22
N VAL A 98 -3.45 -1.63 2.78
CA VAL A 98 -3.56 -3.02 2.31
C VAL A 98 -4.01 -3.05 0.86
N THR A 99 -5.12 -2.37 0.54
CA THR A 99 -5.65 -2.30 -0.84
C THR A 99 -4.64 -1.74 -1.84
N LYS A 100 -3.82 -0.74 -1.43
CA LYS A 100 -2.74 -0.22 -2.28
C LYS A 100 -1.61 -1.23 -2.51
N VAL A 101 -1.23 -2.01 -1.50
CA VAL A 101 -0.18 -3.04 -1.61
C VAL A 101 -0.58 -4.13 -2.61
N TYR A 102 -1.82 -4.60 -2.52
CA TYR A 102 -2.34 -5.64 -3.40
C TYR A 102 -2.90 -5.11 -4.72
N LYS A 103 -2.76 -3.80 -4.99
CA LYS A 103 -3.29 -3.14 -6.19
C LYS A 103 -4.78 -3.42 -6.41
N PHE A 104 -5.53 -3.53 -5.32
CA PHE A 104 -6.96 -3.77 -5.36
C PHE A 104 -7.68 -2.46 -5.69
N HIS A 105 -8.42 -2.45 -6.80
CA HIS A 105 -9.22 -1.32 -7.24
C HIS A 105 -10.68 -1.58 -6.91
N HIS A 106 -11.27 -0.72 -6.08
CA HIS A 106 -12.70 -0.80 -5.78
C HIS A 106 -13.48 -0.36 -7.03
N TYR A 107 -14.14 -1.32 -7.67
CA TYR A 107 -15.11 -1.01 -8.72
C TYR A 107 -16.49 -0.86 -8.07
N LYS A 108 -17.23 0.17 -8.48
CA LYS A 108 -18.63 0.31 -8.09
C LYS A 108 -19.42 -0.82 -8.77
N MET A 109 -19.93 -1.77 -7.97
CA MET A 109 -20.86 -2.77 -8.50
C MET A 109 -22.06 -2.06 -9.12
N LYS A 110 -22.36 -2.39 -10.37
CA LYS A 110 -23.58 -1.96 -11.05
C LYS A 110 -24.52 -3.15 -11.08
N TYR A 111 -25.66 -3.02 -10.42
CA TYR A 111 -26.77 -3.96 -10.58
C TYR A 111 -27.42 -3.69 -11.94
N VAL A 112 -27.22 -4.60 -12.89
CA VAL A 112 -27.74 -4.43 -14.26
C VAL A 112 -29.12 -5.09 -14.42
N GLN A 113 -29.39 -6.18 -13.70
CA GLN A 113 -30.66 -6.90 -13.80
C GLN A 113 -30.91 -7.78 -12.58
N GLU A 114 -32.17 -7.81 -12.11
CA GLU A 114 -32.63 -8.79 -11.12
C GLU A 114 -32.92 -10.14 -11.80
N LEU A 115 -32.32 -11.21 -11.28
CA LEU A 115 -32.50 -12.57 -11.79
C LEU A 115 -33.62 -13.28 -11.02
N ASN A 116 -34.71 -13.61 -11.71
CA ASN A 116 -35.74 -14.53 -11.22
C ASN A 116 -35.27 -15.99 -11.38
N LYS A 117 -35.85 -16.91 -10.60
CA LYS A 117 -35.50 -18.34 -10.56
C LYS A 117 -35.40 -19.00 -11.95
N ASN A 118 -36.27 -18.59 -12.88
CA ASN A 118 -36.34 -19.19 -14.23
C ASN A 118 -35.51 -18.43 -15.29
N ASN A 119 -34.87 -17.31 -14.93
CA ASN A 119 -34.13 -16.50 -15.90
C ASN A 119 -32.85 -17.18 -16.37
N TYR A 120 -32.23 -18.04 -15.55
CA TYR A 120 -31.07 -18.82 -15.97
C TYR A 120 -31.42 -19.74 -17.13
N ASP A 121 -32.46 -20.56 -16.96
CA ASP A 121 -32.91 -21.52 -17.99
C ASP A 121 -33.32 -20.81 -19.27
N ARG A 122 -34.10 -19.72 -19.15
CA ARG A 122 -34.52 -18.89 -20.30
C ARG A 122 -33.34 -18.30 -21.06
N ARG A 123 -32.28 -17.88 -20.37
CA ARG A 123 -31.06 -17.34 -21.02
C ARG A 123 -30.30 -18.44 -21.74
N ILE A 124 -30.16 -19.62 -21.12
CA ILE A 124 -29.51 -20.77 -21.76
C ILE A 124 -30.30 -21.22 -22.99
N GLU A 125 -31.62 -21.30 -22.89
CA GLU A 125 -32.50 -21.63 -24.01
C GLU A 125 -32.38 -20.59 -25.13
N PHE A 126 -32.44 -19.30 -24.81
CA PHE A 126 -32.22 -18.23 -25.78
C PHE A 126 -30.88 -18.38 -26.50
N CYS A 127 -29.79 -18.58 -25.76
CA CYS A 127 -28.45 -18.75 -26.34
C CYS A 127 -28.37 -19.98 -27.25
N LYS A 128 -28.99 -21.11 -26.88
CA LYS A 128 -29.05 -22.32 -27.70
C LYS A 128 -29.83 -22.07 -28.99
N THR A 129 -31.03 -21.49 -28.88
CA THR A 129 -31.89 -21.15 -30.02
C THR A 129 -31.19 -20.20 -30.98
N MET A 130 -30.57 -19.14 -30.44
CA MET A 130 -29.83 -18.17 -31.23
C MET A 130 -28.63 -18.80 -31.94
N SER A 131 -27.87 -19.65 -31.25
CA SER A 131 -26.71 -20.36 -31.82
C SER A 131 -27.14 -21.29 -32.97
N ASN A 132 -28.25 -22.01 -32.80
CA ASN A 132 -28.78 -22.90 -33.83
C ASN A 132 -29.23 -22.11 -35.08
N LEU A 133 -29.89 -20.97 -34.88
CA LEU A 133 -30.35 -20.13 -35.99
C LEU A 133 -29.18 -19.48 -36.76
N VAL A 134 -28.13 -19.05 -36.06
CA VAL A 134 -26.89 -18.55 -36.68
C VAL A 134 -26.17 -19.66 -37.46
N ASN A 135 -26.10 -20.88 -36.90
CA ASN A 135 -25.49 -22.02 -37.58
C ASN A 135 -26.30 -22.48 -38.81
N ALA A 136 -27.63 -22.40 -38.75
CA ALA A 136 -28.50 -22.77 -39.87
C ALA A 136 -28.51 -21.73 -41.00
N ASN A 137 -28.26 -20.45 -40.69
CA ASN A 137 -28.23 -19.37 -41.67
C ASN A 137 -27.16 -18.35 -41.30
N ALA A 138 -26.05 -18.35 -42.05
CA ALA A 138 -24.91 -17.44 -41.82
C ALA A 138 -25.28 -15.94 -41.90
N ASN A 139 -26.34 -15.59 -42.64
CA ASN A 139 -26.81 -14.20 -42.76
C ASN A 139 -27.77 -13.78 -41.65
N PHE A 140 -28.22 -14.71 -40.79
CA PHE A 140 -29.22 -14.45 -39.75
C PHE A 140 -28.81 -13.32 -38.78
N ALA A 141 -27.53 -13.24 -38.42
CA ALA A 141 -27.03 -12.20 -37.53
C ALA A 141 -27.23 -10.77 -38.08
N THR A 142 -27.22 -10.61 -39.41
CA THR A 142 -27.40 -9.29 -40.05
C THR A 142 -28.86 -8.83 -40.01
N HIS A 143 -29.81 -9.76 -39.92
CA HIS A 143 -31.24 -9.46 -39.86
C HIS A 143 -31.77 -9.19 -38.44
N ILE A 144 -31.04 -9.59 -37.40
CA ILE A 144 -31.45 -9.39 -35.99
C ILE A 144 -31.24 -7.95 -35.52
N CYS A 145 -30.23 -7.24 -36.05
CA CYS A 145 -29.95 -5.85 -35.67
C CYS A 145 -31.11 -4.87 -35.97
N ALA A 146 -32.06 -5.24 -36.83
CA ALA A 146 -33.22 -4.41 -37.16
C ALA A 146 -34.38 -4.51 -36.15
N LEU A 147 -34.50 -5.60 -35.38
CA LEU A 147 -35.66 -5.84 -34.51
C LEU A 147 -35.55 -5.18 -33.13
N VAL A 148 -34.34 -4.91 -32.64
CA VAL A 148 -34.13 -4.30 -31.31
C VAL A 148 -34.30 -2.77 -31.33
N ILE A 149 -34.24 -2.13 -32.51
CA ILE A 149 -34.37 -0.66 -32.64
C ILE A 149 -35.85 -0.22 -32.71
N ASN A 150 -36.78 -1.08 -33.12
CA ASN A 150 -38.19 -0.72 -33.31
C ASN A 150 -39.11 -1.06 -32.12
N ALA A 151 -38.55 -1.49 -30.99
CA ALA A 151 -39.31 -1.81 -29.78
C ALA A 151 -38.85 -0.99 -28.56
N ALA A 152 -38.49 0.28 -28.80
CA ALA A 152 -38.22 1.29 -27.78
C ALA A 152 -39.24 2.44 -27.91
#